data_AF-A0A0G4NRC0-F1
#
_entry.id   AF-A0A0G4NRC0-F1
#
_cell.length_a   1.000
_cell.length_b   1.000
_cell.length_c   1.000
_cell.angle_alpha   90.00
_cell.angle_beta   90.00
_cell.angle_gamma   90.00
#
_symmetry.space_group_name_H-M   'P 1'
#
loop_
_entity.id
_entity.type
_entity.pdbx_description
1 polymer ?
#
loop_
_entity_poly.entity_id
_entity_poly.type
_entity_poly.pdbx_seq_one_letter_code
_entity_poly.pdbx_strand_id
1 'polypeptide(L)'
;MMHPSRQAYVEEMDDDRGIALEDVPLDHDYEIPSASAGIAPEKASAVMAQFERKRLAASIAVPTDDGRVRAKLRELGEPVTLFGEG
;
A
#
# COMPACT_ATOMS: atom_id res chain seq x y z
N MET A 1 -63.49 15.95 11.17
CA MET A 1 -63.32 15.40 9.81
C MET A 1 -62.24 16.22 9.13
N MET A 2 -61.07 15.65 8.82
CA MET A 2 -59.97 16.41 8.22
C MET A 2 -60.23 16.67 6.72
N HIS A 3 -59.86 17.86 6.24
CA HIS A 3 -60.05 18.30 4.86
C HIS A 3 -59.06 17.59 3.92
N PRO A 4 -59.49 17.08 2.75
CA PRO A 4 -58.66 16.23 1.88
C PRO A 4 -57.37 16.89 1.37
N SER A 5 -57.34 18.22 1.27
CA SER A 5 -56.14 18.97 0.85
C SER A 5 -55.03 19.05 1.92
N ARG A 6 -55.27 18.56 3.14
CA ARG A 6 -54.25 18.45 4.20
C ARG A 6 -53.64 17.05 4.29
N GLN A 7 -53.95 16.16 3.36
CA GLN A 7 -53.26 14.88 3.23
C GLN A 7 -51.90 15.13 2.56
N ALA A 8 -50.81 14.76 3.24
CA ALA A 8 -49.48 14.78 2.65
C ALA A 8 -49.42 13.71 1.55
N TYR A 9 -49.04 14.10 0.34
CA TYR A 9 -48.71 13.13 -0.71
C TYR A 9 -47.39 12.46 -0.32
N VAL A 10 -47.49 11.27 0.27
CA VAL A 10 -46.34 10.39 0.47
C VAL A 10 -46.23 9.60 -0.83
N GLU A 11 -45.26 9.96 -1.64
CA GLU A 11 -44.85 9.10 -2.74
C GLU A 11 -44.26 7.85 -2.09
N GLU A 12 -45.00 6.73 -2.13
CA GLU A 12 -44.43 5.43 -1.78
C GLU A 12 -43.34 5.18 -2.83
N MET A 13 -42.08 5.46 -2.47
CA MET A 13 -40.96 4.96 -3.24
C MET A 13 -41.11 3.44 -3.21
N ASP A 14 -41.34 2.84 -4.38
CA ASP A 14 -41.24 1.39 -4.55
C ASP A 14 -39.85 0.97 -4.06
N ASP A 15 -39.74 0.49 -2.82
CA ASP A 15 -38.50 0.06 -2.18
C ASP A 15 -37.89 -1.20 -2.87
N ASP A 16 -38.56 -1.74 -3.89
CA ASP A 16 -38.27 -3.05 -4.49
C ASP A 16 -37.64 -2.96 -5.90
N ARG A 17 -36.61 -2.13 -6.06
CA ARG A 17 -35.73 -2.21 -7.25
C ARG A 17 -34.24 -2.28 -6.91
N GLY A 18 -33.91 -2.92 -5.79
CA GLY A 18 -32.53 -3.31 -5.47
C GLY A 18 -32.23 -4.73 -5.98
N ILE A 19 -31.02 -4.93 -6.51
CA ILE A 19 -30.45 -6.28 -6.65
C ILE A 19 -29.65 -6.60 -5.37
N ALA A 20 -29.69 -7.84 -4.89
CA ALA A 20 -28.88 -8.23 -3.75
C ALA A 20 -27.39 -8.11 -4.11
N LEU A 21 -26.55 -7.79 -3.12
CA LEU A 21 -25.10 -7.62 -3.35
C LEU A 21 -24.45 -8.88 -3.93
N GLU A 22 -24.95 -10.05 -3.52
CA GLU A 22 -24.56 -11.36 -4.06
C GLU A 22 -25.00 -11.62 -5.51
N ASP A 23 -26.03 -10.93 -5.98
CA ASP A 23 -26.59 -11.09 -7.33
C ASP A 23 -25.98 -10.08 -8.33
N VAL A 24 -25.08 -9.21 -7.88
CA VAL A 24 -24.34 -8.30 -8.76
C VAL A 24 -23.37 -9.13 -9.61
N PRO A 25 -23.50 -9.14 -10.95
CA PRO A 25 -22.51 -9.82 -11.79
C PRO A 25 -21.14 -9.20 -11.58
N LEU A 26 -20.20 -10.00 -11.06
CA LEU A 26 -18.81 -9.60 -10.97
C LEU A 26 -18.18 -9.79 -12.34
N ASP A 27 -18.06 -8.70 -13.08
CA ASP A 27 -17.21 -8.66 -14.26
C ASP A 27 -15.75 -8.75 -13.81
N HIS A 28 -15.01 -9.70 -14.34
CA HIS A 28 -13.58 -9.88 -14.09
C HIS A 28 -12.75 -9.57 -15.34
N ASP A 29 -13.39 -9.19 -16.45
CA ASP A 29 -12.76 -8.84 -17.71
C ASP A 29 -12.38 -7.35 -17.77
N TYR A 30 -12.10 -6.77 -16.61
CA TYR A 30 -11.44 -5.48 -16.55
C TYR A 30 -9.99 -5.66 -17.02
N GLU A 31 -9.66 -5.03 -18.14
CA GLU A 31 -8.27 -4.74 -18.48
C GLU A 31 -7.75 -3.73 -17.46
N ILE A 32 -7.37 -4.20 -16.27
CA ILE A 32 -6.73 -3.36 -15.25
C ILE A 32 -5.38 -2.97 -15.86
N PRO A 33 -5.17 -1.71 -16.29
CA PRO A 33 -3.85 -1.28 -16.66
C PRO A 33 -3.04 -1.44 -15.39
N SER A 34 -2.01 -2.28 -15.41
CA SER A 34 -1.16 -2.58 -14.26
C SER A 34 -0.98 -1.31 -13.44
N ALA A 35 -1.31 -1.35 -12.15
CA ALA A 35 -1.64 -0.22 -11.27
C ALA A 35 -0.56 0.90 -11.09
N SER A 36 0.37 1.03 -12.02
CA SER A 36 1.24 2.17 -12.23
C SER A 36 1.16 2.58 -13.71
N ALA A 37 0.53 3.72 -13.97
CA ALA A 37 0.53 4.39 -15.27
C ALA A 37 1.90 4.30 -15.96
N GLY A 38 1.98 3.56 -17.08
CA GLY A 38 3.12 3.58 -18.01
C GLY A 38 4.42 2.87 -17.58
N ILE A 39 4.43 2.09 -16.50
CA ILE A 39 5.64 1.36 -16.07
C ILE A 39 5.51 -0.12 -16.47
N ALA A 40 6.34 -0.56 -17.42
CA ALA A 40 6.43 -1.97 -17.81
C ALA A 40 6.67 -2.88 -16.58
N PRO A 41 6.10 -4.10 -16.54
CA PRO A 41 6.10 -4.97 -15.36
C PRO A 41 7.52 -5.24 -14.81
N GLU A 42 8.52 -5.34 -15.68
CA GLU A 42 9.93 -5.47 -15.28
C GLU A 42 10.43 -4.28 -14.46
N LYS A 43 10.07 -3.06 -14.88
CA LYS A 43 10.45 -1.82 -14.16
C LYS A 43 9.75 -1.73 -12.81
N ALA A 44 8.50 -2.17 -12.71
CA ALA A 44 7.78 -2.21 -11.44
C ALA A 44 8.45 -3.16 -10.43
N SER A 45 8.87 -4.36 -10.88
CA SER A 45 9.56 -5.33 -10.04
C SER A 45 10.90 -4.81 -9.51
N ALA A 46 11.69 -4.12 -10.34
CA ALA A 46 12.96 -3.53 -9.94
C ALA A 46 12.79 -2.41 -8.90
N VAL A 47 11.75 -1.59 -9.05
CA VAL A 47 11.42 -0.52 -8.09
C VAL A 47 10.97 -1.11 -6.74
N MET A 48 10.11 -2.13 -6.75
CA MET A 48 9.72 -2.86 -5.52
C MET A 48 10.95 -3.44 -4.80
N ALA A 49 11.85 -4.11 -5.53
CA ALA A 49 13.08 -4.66 -4.96
C ALA A 49 14.03 -3.60 -4.37
N GLN A 50 14.01 -2.37 -4.89
CA GLN A 50 14.75 -1.26 -4.27
C GLN A 50 14.10 -0.78 -2.97
N PHE A 51 12.77 -0.69 -2.92
CA PHE A 51 12.06 -0.32 -1.70
C PHE A 51 12.25 -1.35 -0.59
N GLU A 52 12.20 -2.65 -0.92
CA GLU A 52 12.44 -3.72 0.04
C GLU A 52 13.86 -3.64 0.63
N ARG A 53 14.88 -3.44 -0.21
CA ARG A 53 16.26 -3.24 0.25
C ARG A 53 16.40 -2.04 1.17
N LYS A 54 15.78 -0.89 0.82
CA LYS A 54 15.80 0.31 1.66
C LYS A 54 15.09 0.09 2.99
N ARG A 55 13.95 -0.61 2.99
CA ARG A 55 13.19 -0.95 4.20
C ARG A 55 14.00 -1.83 5.14
N LEU A 56 14.66 -2.86 4.60
CA LEU A 56 15.52 -3.75 5.38
C LEU A 56 16.73 -2.99 5.96
N ALA A 57 17.39 -2.16 5.14
CA ALA A 57 18.51 -1.35 5.61
C ALA A 57 18.09 -0.40 6.76
N ALA A 58 16.92 0.22 6.65
CA ALA A 58 16.40 1.12 7.69
C ALA A 58 15.97 0.39 8.98
N SER A 59 15.58 -0.89 8.89
CA SER A 59 15.23 -1.69 10.07
C SER A 59 16.45 -2.21 10.81
N ILE A 60 17.63 -2.22 10.19
CA ILE A 60 18.88 -2.58 10.86
C ILE A 60 19.29 -1.39 11.72
N ALA A 61 19.14 -1.53 13.04
CA ALA A 61 19.62 -0.54 13.99
C ALA A 61 21.15 -0.55 14.03
N VAL A 62 21.78 0.31 13.22
CA VAL A 62 23.23 0.52 13.23
C VAL A 62 23.57 1.49 14.38
N PRO A 63 24.57 1.18 15.23
CA PRO A 63 25.06 2.13 16.22
C PRO A 63 25.57 3.40 15.52
N THR A 64 25.18 4.57 16.00
CA THR A 64 25.70 5.85 15.50
C THR A 64 26.94 6.33 16.25
N ASP A 65 27.23 5.72 17.41
CA ASP A 65 28.42 5.98 18.20
C ASP A 65 29.63 5.25 17.61
N ASP A 66 30.70 5.99 17.33
CA ASP A 66 31.92 5.50 16.69
C ASP A 66 32.56 4.34 17.48
N GLY A 67 32.55 4.42 18.81
CA GLY A 67 33.07 3.38 19.68
C GLY A 67 32.28 2.06 19.56
N ARG A 68 30.95 2.14 19.55
CA ARG A 68 30.06 0.99 19.38
C ARG A 68 30.17 0.37 17.99
N VAL A 69 30.31 1.17 16.93
CA VAL A 69 30.54 0.67 15.56
C VAL A 69 31.83 -0.13 15.50
N ARG A 70 32.94 0.45 16.00
CA ARG A 70 34.25 -0.22 16.01
C ARG A 70 34.23 -1.52 16.83
N ALA A 71 33.52 -1.54 17.96
CA ALA A 71 33.36 -2.75 18.76
C ALA A 71 32.57 -3.84 17.99
N LYS A 72 31.49 -3.46 17.31
CA LYS A 72 30.67 -4.39 16.54
C LYS A 72 31.41 -4.95 15.33
N LEU A 73 32.16 -4.12 14.60
CA LEU A 73 33.00 -4.57 13.48
C LEU A 73 34.03 -5.61 13.94
N ARG A 74 34.68 -5.39 15.10
CA ARG A 74 35.61 -6.37 15.68
C ARG A 74 34.93 -7.67 16.11
N GLU A 75 33.73 -7.60 16.69
CA GLU A 75 32.92 -8.79 17.04
C GLU A 75 32.60 -9.64 15.80
N LEU A 76 32.31 -8.98 14.68
CA LEU A 76 32.03 -9.62 13.40
C LEU A 76 33.29 -10.09 12.65
N GLY A 77 34.48 -9.71 13.12
CA GLY A 77 35.75 -10.01 12.42
C GLY A 77 35.98 -9.15 11.17
N GLU A 78 35.23 -8.07 11.01
CA GLU A 78 35.33 -7.16 9.87
C GLU A 78 36.40 -6.07 10.11
N PRO A 79 37.08 -5.58 9.06
CA PRO A 79 38.04 -4.50 9.20
C PRO A 79 37.36 -3.22 9.70
N VAL A 80 37.97 -2.58 10.69
CA VAL A 80 37.49 -1.31 11.24
C VAL A 80 37.74 -0.15 10.27
N THR A 81 38.76 -0.30 9.42
CA THR A 81 39.23 0.73 8.50
C THR A 81 39.67 0.08 7.19
N LEU A 82 39.20 0.59 6.05
CA LEU A 82 39.57 0.17 4.70
C LEU A 82 40.65 1.09 4.09
N PHE A 83 41.43 0.56 3.16
CA PHE A 83 42.42 1.38 2.45
C PHE A 83 41.73 2.42 1.57
N GLY A 84 42.14 3.69 1.69
CA GLY A 84 41.61 4.79 0.88
C GLY A 84 40.32 5.41 1.41
N GLU A 85 39.88 5.05 2.63
CA GLU A 85 38.90 5.86 3.35
C GLU A 85 39.62 7.10 3.92
N GLY A 86 39.25 8.28 3.45
CA GLY A 86 39.78 9.57 3.86
C GLY A 86 38.71 10.61 3.71
#